data_AF-A0A959WRM6-F1
#
_entry.id   AF-A0A959WRM6-F1
#
_cell.length_a   1.000
_cell.length_b   1.000
_cell.length_c   1.000
_cell.angle_alpha   90.00
_cell.angle_beta   90.00
_cell.angle_gamma   90.00
#
_symmetry.space_group_name_H-M   'P 1'
#
loop_
_entity.id
_entity.type
_entity.pdbx_description
1 polymer ?
#
loop_
_entity_poly.entity_id
_entity_poly.type
_entity_poly.pdbx_seq_one_letter_code
_entity_poly.pdbx_strand_id
1 'polypeptide(L)' 'MNISIPGVGHELAVAVRRVDALRHSMPVHERPDMNDRAWLRLESELDRACAYGRKGDALASIYRWEQRATAILNRK' A
#
# COMPACT_ATOMS: atom_id res chain seq x y z
N MET A 1 12.57 7.23 6.62
CA MET A 1 12.78 5.83 7.06
C MET A 1 12.87 4.97 5.81
N ASN A 2 13.99 4.29 5.59
CA ASN A 2 14.18 3.43 4.42
C ASN A 2 13.88 2.00 4.86
N ILE A 3 12.61 1.58 4.76
CA ILE A 3 12.19 0.25 5.19
C ILE A 3 12.60 -0.73 4.10
N SER A 4 13.83 -1.26 4.19
CA SER A 4 14.27 -2.39 3.40
C SER A 4 13.81 -3.65 4.12
N ILE A 5 12.64 -4.18 3.76
CA ILE A 5 12.09 -5.40 4.37
C ILE A 5 12.88 -6.61 3.83
N PRO A 6 13.59 -7.38 4.68
CA PRO A 6 14.31 -8.57 4.24
C PRO A 6 13.32 -9.61 3.68
N GLY A 7 13.59 -10.16 2.49
CA GLY A 7 12.71 -11.11 1.81
C GLY A 7 11.64 -10.48 0.90
N VAL A 8 11.53 -9.15 0.90
CA VAL A 8 10.68 -8.40 -0.02
C VAL A 8 11.48 -8.08 -1.28
N GLY A 9 11.12 -8.72 -2.40
CA GLY A 9 11.77 -8.48 -3.69
C GLY A 9 11.71 -7.00 -4.11
N HIS A 10 12.66 -6.57 -4.94
CA HIS A 10 12.82 -5.18 -5.41
C HIS A 10 11.50 -4.51 -5.85
N GLU A 11 10.66 -5.24 -6.58
CA GLU A 11 9.34 -4.77 -7.04
C GLU A 11 8.40 -4.37 -5.91
N LEU A 12 8.36 -5.15 -4.83
CA LEU A 12 7.46 -4.89 -3.71
C LEU A 12 7.98 -3.70 -2.89
N ALA A 13 9.30 -3.53 -2.76
CA ALA A 13 9.88 -2.32 -2.18
C ALA A 13 9.57 -1.06 -3.02
N VAL A 14 9.60 -1.15 -4.35
CA VAL A 14 9.17 -0.05 -5.24
C VAL A 14 7.68 0.25 -5.05
N ALA A 15 6.84 -0.78 -4.95
CA ALA A 15 5.41 -0.62 -4.76
C ALA A 15 5.05 0.06 -3.43
N VAL A 16 5.72 -0.32 -2.32
CA VAL A 16 5.53 0.34 -1.02
C VAL A 16 5.93 1.82 -1.08
N ARG A 17 7.05 2.16 -1.75
CA ARG A 17 7.46 3.57 -1.92
C ARG A 17 6.43 4.41 -2.69
N ARG A 18 5.75 3.82 -3.68
CA ARG A 18 4.68 4.52 -4.42
C ARG A 18 3.46 4.79 -3.54
N VAL A 19 3.05 3.81 -2.74
CA VAL A 19 1.99 3.97 -1.73
C VAL A 19 2.33 5.10 -0.77
N ASP A 20 3.56 5.12 -0.24
CA ASP A 20 4.01 6.14 0.70
C ASP A 20 4.00 7.55 0.08
N ALA A 21 4.47 7.68 -1.17
CA ALA A 21 4.43 8.95 -1.91
C ALA A 21 2.99 9.45 -2.14
N LEU A 22 2.08 8.56 -2.56
CA LEU A 22 0.65 8.88 -2.73
C LEU A 22 -0.01 9.23 -1.40
N ARG A 23 0.32 8.53 -0.32
CA ARG A 23 -0.18 8.81 1.02
C ARG A 23 0.22 10.22 1.47
N HIS A 24 1.45 10.62 1.19
CA HIS A 24 1.96 11.95 1.52
C HIS A 24 1.33 13.09 0.70
N SER A 25 0.91 12.83 -0.54
CA SER A 25 0.24 13.83 -1.38
C SER A 25 -1.25 14.02 -1.05
N MET A 26 -1.84 13.10 -0.30
CA MET A 26 -3.24 13.16 0.11
C MET A 26 -3.44 13.90 1.45
N PRO A 27 -4.47 14.75 1.59
CA PRO A 27 -4.86 15.29 2.89
C PRO A 27 -5.25 14.15 3.82
N VAL A 28 -4.83 14.25 5.09
CA VAL A 28 -4.98 13.19 6.10
C VAL A 28 -6.40 12.60 6.08
N HIS A 29 -7.44 13.43 6.22
CA HIS A 29 -8.84 12.99 6.31
C HIS A 29 -9.40 12.28 5.06
N GLU A 30 -8.73 12.38 3.91
CA GLU A 30 -9.15 11.71 2.68
C GLU A 30 -8.36 10.43 2.42
N ARG A 31 -7.32 10.14 3.20
CA ARG A 31 -6.46 9.01 2.92
C ARG A 31 -7.22 7.69 3.09
N PRO A 32 -6.99 6.69 2.23
CA PRO A 32 -7.68 5.41 2.33
C PRO A 32 -7.39 4.69 3.66
N ASP A 33 -6.28 5.03 4.33
CA ASP A 33 -5.84 4.46 5.60
C ASP A 33 -6.47 5.09 6.84
N MET A 34 -7.05 6.29 6.76
CA MET A 34 -7.75 6.91 7.90
C MET A 34 -9.09 6.23 8.25
N ASN A 35 -9.62 5.42 7.34
CA ASN A 35 -10.67 4.48 7.67
C ASN A 35 -9.95 3.24 8.22
N ASP A 36 -9.67 3.19 9.54
CA ASP A 36 -8.82 2.19 10.20
C ASP A 36 -9.05 0.76 9.69
N ARG A 37 -10.30 0.40 9.36
CA ARG A 37 -10.65 -0.92 8.79
C ARG A 37 -10.02 -1.21 7.43
N ALA A 38 -9.86 -0.20 6.57
CA ALA A 38 -9.27 -0.35 5.24
C ALA A 38 -7.73 -0.43 5.30
N TRP A 39 -7.09 0.29 6.22
CA TRP A 39 -5.64 0.18 6.42
C TRP A 39 -5.24 -1.15 7.07
N LEU A 40 -5.89 -1.50 8.18
CA LEU A 40 -5.63 -2.76 8.88
C LEU A 40 -5.84 -3.96 7.95
N ARG A 41 -6.80 -3.86 7.02
CA ARG A 41 -7.00 -4.87 5.98
C ARG A 41 -5.84 -4.92 4.99
N LEU A 42 -5.30 -3.78 4.54
CA LEU A 42 -4.13 -3.76 3.64
C LEU A 42 -2.89 -4.32 4.35
N GLU A 43 -2.60 -3.90 5.57
CA GLU A 43 -1.49 -4.44 6.37
C GLU A 43 -1.64 -5.95 6.55
N SER A 44 -2.84 -6.43 6.92
CA SER A 44 -3.12 -7.85 7.04
C SER A 44 -2.94 -8.62 5.72
N GLU A 45 -3.36 -8.04 4.58
CA GLU A 45 -3.20 -8.64 3.25
C GLU A 45 -1.71 -8.70 2.86
N LEU A 46 -0.93 -7.68 3.19
CA LEU A 46 0.52 -7.61 2.95
C LEU A 46 1.31 -8.59 3.82
N ASP A 47 1.02 -8.61 5.12
CA ASP A 47 1.66 -9.52 6.09
C ASP A 47 1.38 -10.98 5.70
N ARG A 48 0.13 -11.28 5.34
CA ARG A 48 -0.26 -12.61 4.86
C ARG A 48 0.49 -12.97 3.58
N ALA A 49 0.53 -12.06 2.61
CA ALA A 49 1.22 -12.32 1.34
C ALA A 49 2.73 -12.52 1.54
N CYS A 50 3.36 -11.77 2.44
CA CYS A 50 4.77 -11.95 2.81
C CYS A 50 5.01 -13.29 3.53
N ALA A 51 4.15 -13.64 4.49
CA ALA A 51 4.28 -14.88 5.27
C ALA A 51 4.20 -16.16 4.41
N TYR A 52 3.44 -16.13 3.31
CA TYR A 52 3.28 -17.27 2.40
C TYR A 52 4.10 -17.17 1.11
N GLY A 53 5.01 -16.19 0.99
CA GLY A 53 5.80 -15.97 -0.23
C GLY A 53 4.95 -15.60 -1.46
N ARG A 54 3.72 -15.13 -1.26
CA ARG A 54 2.76 -14.79 -2.32
C ARG A 54 2.97 -13.37 -2.81
N LYS A 55 4.11 -13.12 -3.43
CA LYS A 55 4.50 -11.82 -4.00
C LYS A 55 3.41 -11.21 -4.89
N GLY A 56 2.73 -12.02 -5.71
CA GLY A 56 1.64 -11.56 -6.58
C GLY A 56 0.45 -10.98 -5.81
N ASP A 57 0.05 -11.61 -4.71
CA ASP A 57 -1.06 -11.15 -3.87
C ASP A 57 -0.71 -9.84 -3.15
N ALA A 58 0.55 -9.69 -2.71
CA ALA A 58 1.05 -8.45 -2.13
C ALA A 58 0.99 -7.29 -3.13
N LEU A 59 1.51 -7.51 -4.34
CA LEU A 59 1.50 -6.52 -5.42
C LEU A 59 0.07 -6.16 -5.85
N ALA A 60 -0.83 -7.13 -5.95
CA ALA A 60 -2.23 -6.89 -6.27
C ALA A 60 -2.93 -6.03 -5.20
N SER A 61 -2.61 -6.26 -3.92
CA SER A 61 -3.17 -5.49 -2.80
C SER A 61 -2.69 -4.05 -2.80
N ILE A 62 -1.39 -3.83 -3.06
CA ILE A 62 -0.82 -2.48 -3.25
C ILE A 62 -1.46 -1.78 -4.43
N TYR A 63 -1.60 -2.46 -5.57
CA TYR A 63 -2.18 -1.88 -6.76
C TYR A 63 -3.63 -1.40 -6.54
N ARG A 64 -4.45 -2.19 -5.82
CA ARG A 64 -5.81 -1.77 -5.43
C ARG A 64 -5.80 -0.52 -4.56
N TRP A 65 -4.84 -0.40 -3.64
CA TRP A 65 -4.69 0.79 -2.81
C TRP A 65 -4.29 2.01 -3.66
N GLU A 66 -3.31 1.85 -4.55
CA GLU A 66 -2.85 2.91 -5.47
C GLU A 66 -4.01 3.43 -6.34
N GLN A 67 -4.84 2.54 -6.90
CA GLN A 67 -6.03 2.91 -7.68
C GLN A 67 -7.00 3.75 -6.85
N ARG A 68 -7.25 3.36 -5.59
CA ARG A 68 -8.17 4.08 -4.71
C ARG A 68 -7.62 5.45 -4.32
N ALA A 69 -6.34 5.55 -4.00
CA ALA A 69 -5.66 6.82 -3.72
C ALA A 69 -5.73 7.77 -4.93
N THR A 70 -5.43 7.26 -6.13
CA THR A 70 -5.50 8.01 -7.39
C THR A 70 -6.91 8.51 -7.67
N ALA A 71 -7.93 7.67 -7.46
CA ALA A 71 -9.33 8.06 -7.63
C ALA A 71 -9.77 9.18 -6.68
N ILE A 72 -9.18 9.27 -5.49
CA ILE A 72 -9.46 10.36 -4.53
C ILE A 72 -8.74 11.64 -4.95
N LEU A 73 -7.47 11.54 -5.36
CA LEU A 73 -6.70 12.68 -5.86
C LEU A 73 -7.33 13.31 -7.12
N ASN A 74 -7.88 12.50 -8.02
CA ASN A 74 -8.52 12.97 -9.26
C ASN A 74 -9.94 13.54 -9.07
N ARG A 75 -10.51 13.48 -7.86
CA ARG A 75 -11.81 14.12 -7.55
C ARG A 75 -11.68 15.60 -7.20
N LYS A 76 -10.46 16.12 -7.17
CA LYS A 76 -10.12 17.54 -6.95
C LYS A 76 -9.87 18.24 -8.26
#